data_AF-A0A1I1Z5G5-F1
#
_entry.id   AF-A0A1I1Z5G5-F1
#
_cell.length_a   1.000
_cell.length_b   1.000
_cell.length_c   1.000
_cell.angle_alpha   90.00
_cell.angle_beta   90.00
_cell.angle_gamma   90.00
#
_symmetry.space_group_name_H-M   'P 1'
#
loop_
_entity.id
_entity.type
_entity.pdbx_description
1 polymer ?
#
loop_
_entity_poly.entity_id
_entity_poly.type
_entity_poly.pdbx_seq_one_letter_code
_entity_poly.pdbx_strand_id
1 'polypeptide(L)'
;MTIYSLHANRGKCQILATYDSPKGVASSTVTSLSSPDLAAPIVDALNRISALATVPLSVFDHREGKVNRYPRRHLAALTDREARADLLVGEHSLWYEYVCLELHRALSDLDAATAAVPPPVLTAITVELETEARELRNALAEYSEGIAVPETDERRDWEFGHPFVAYDGGMEMLGTETREELDRVEDGISSDERARAVADLRVLVTAYAQCSSEQAALDSLPLSIFSEPYDSDGYYLSVHMPEPQKREAATWEIEIGHWEPDDPEDEDCSSATGSSDVRCELSAPPTADGLTRLLDDVEKQPTILTKWAGTEVGAMLDGTEFMVTHSYHD
;
A
#
# COMPACT_ATOMS: atom_id res chain seq x y z
N MET A 1 -5.53 -17.48 5.91
CA MET A 1 -6.10 -16.11 5.89
C MET A 1 -7.62 -16.24 5.93
N THR A 2 -8.32 -15.28 6.56
CA THR A 2 -9.78 -15.22 6.57
C THR A 2 -10.28 -14.28 5.47
N ILE A 3 -11.28 -14.72 4.71
CA ILE A 3 -11.94 -13.94 3.65
C ILE A 3 -13.34 -13.56 4.11
N TYR A 4 -13.62 -12.26 4.12
CA TYR A 4 -14.90 -11.69 4.48
C TYR A 4 -15.74 -11.42 3.22
N SER A 5 -17.02 -11.77 3.28
CA SER A 5 -17.96 -11.57 2.17
C SER A 5 -19.34 -11.13 2.65
N LEU A 6 -20.05 -10.45 1.76
CA LEU A 6 -21.43 -10.04 1.98
C LEU A 6 -22.38 -11.13 1.49
N HIS A 7 -23.36 -11.48 2.31
CA HIS A 7 -24.41 -12.42 1.94
C HIS A 7 -25.79 -11.83 2.26
N ALA A 8 -26.64 -11.72 1.24
CA ALA A 8 -28.02 -11.27 1.43
C ALA A 8 -28.84 -12.34 2.19
N ASN A 9 -29.50 -11.96 3.27
CA ASN A 9 -30.36 -12.88 4.04
C ASN A 9 -31.57 -12.16 4.63
N ARG A 10 -32.78 -12.51 4.16
CA ARG A 10 -34.08 -12.08 4.72
C ARG A 10 -34.17 -10.56 4.98
N GLY A 11 -33.76 -9.76 4.01
CA GLY A 11 -33.81 -8.29 4.10
C GLY A 11 -32.71 -7.66 4.97
N LYS A 12 -31.71 -8.45 5.38
CA LYS A 12 -30.47 -8.00 6.01
C LYS A 12 -29.26 -8.40 5.17
N CYS A 13 -28.13 -7.79 5.45
CA CYS A 13 -26.84 -8.16 4.89
C CYS A 13 -26.00 -8.84 5.97
N GLN A 14 -25.58 -10.08 5.76
CA GLN A 14 -24.70 -10.80 6.67
C GLN A 14 -23.25 -10.63 6.23
N ILE A 15 -22.36 -10.50 7.20
CA ILE A 15 -20.92 -10.60 6.98
C ILE A 15 -20.52 -12.03 7.34
N LEU A 16 -19.95 -12.74 6.36
CA LEU A 16 -19.45 -14.11 6.53
C LEU A 16 -17.93 -14.12 6.49
N ALA A 17 -17.31 -14.81 7.45
CA ALA A 17 -15.89 -15.11 7.49
C ALA A 17 -15.69 -16.53 6.93
N THR A 18 -14.86 -16.66 5.90
CA THR A 18 -14.53 -17.93 5.24
C THR A 18 -13.02 -18.15 5.34
N TYR A 19 -12.61 -19.30 5.84
CA TYR A 19 -11.21 -19.61 6.07
C TYR A 19 -10.95 -21.11 5.89
N ASP A 20 -9.70 -21.46 5.61
CA ASP A 20 -9.32 -22.87 5.52
C ASP A 20 -9.10 -23.46 6.92
N SER A 21 -9.52 -24.71 7.08
CA SER A 21 -9.41 -25.46 8.34
C SER A 21 -8.91 -26.87 8.06
N PRO A 22 -8.42 -27.62 9.06
CA PRO A 22 -8.01 -29.02 8.86
C PRO A 22 -9.11 -29.96 8.33
N LYS A 23 -10.37 -29.50 8.29
CA LYS A 23 -11.52 -30.24 7.72
C LYS A 23 -11.96 -29.71 6.36
N GLY A 24 -11.17 -28.83 5.74
CA GLY A 24 -11.47 -28.06 4.54
C GLY A 24 -12.05 -26.68 4.84
N VAL A 25 -12.54 -26.02 3.80
CA VAL A 25 -13.08 -24.64 3.87
C VAL A 25 -14.26 -24.55 4.83
N ALA A 26 -14.13 -23.71 5.85
CA ALA A 26 -15.17 -23.38 6.81
C ALA A 26 -15.71 -21.98 6.55
N SER A 27 -16.99 -21.74 6.87
CA SER A 27 -17.60 -20.43 6.82
C SER A 27 -18.44 -20.19 8.07
N SER A 28 -18.37 -18.98 8.62
CA SER A 28 -19.09 -18.57 9.83
C SER A 28 -19.68 -17.17 9.66
N THR A 29 -20.81 -16.91 10.32
CA THR A 29 -21.41 -15.58 10.32
C THR A 29 -20.76 -14.73 11.41
N VAL A 30 -20.13 -13.62 11.02
CA VAL A 30 -19.61 -12.62 11.95
C VAL A 30 -20.76 -11.82 12.54
N THR A 31 -21.55 -11.18 11.69
CA THR A 31 -22.65 -10.31 12.11
C THR A 31 -23.69 -10.09 10.99
N SER A 32 -24.70 -9.27 11.26
CA SER A 32 -25.76 -8.92 10.30
C SER A 32 -26.17 -7.45 10.43
N LEU A 33 -26.15 -6.73 9.31
CA LEU A 33 -26.50 -5.32 9.19
C LEU A 33 -27.78 -5.12 8.37
N SER A 34 -28.37 -3.93 8.47
CA SER A 34 -29.64 -3.59 7.81
C SER A 34 -29.51 -3.33 6.31
N SER A 35 -28.34 -2.92 5.83
CA SER A 35 -28.09 -2.63 4.41
C SER A 35 -26.68 -3.03 3.98
N PRO A 36 -26.47 -3.31 2.67
CA PRO A 36 -25.14 -3.48 2.10
C PRO A 36 -24.25 -2.27 2.28
N ASP A 37 -24.78 -1.04 2.18
CA ASP A 37 -24.00 0.20 2.30
C ASP A 37 -23.30 0.35 3.66
N LEU A 38 -23.88 -0.20 4.72
CA LEU A 38 -23.26 -0.24 6.04
C LEU A 38 -22.27 -1.40 6.19
N ALA A 39 -22.44 -2.47 5.41
CA ALA A 39 -21.68 -3.70 5.54
C ALA A 39 -20.44 -3.73 4.63
N ALA A 40 -20.52 -3.14 3.43
CA ALA A 40 -19.46 -3.17 2.44
C ALA A 40 -18.16 -2.54 2.94
N PRO A 41 -18.16 -1.34 3.56
CA PRO A 41 -16.92 -0.75 4.10
C PRO A 41 -16.30 -1.59 5.23
N ILE A 42 -17.13 -2.29 6.01
CA ILE A 42 -16.65 -3.19 7.08
C ILE A 42 -15.99 -4.44 6.49
N VAL A 43 -16.61 -5.05 5.49
CA VAL A 43 -16.06 -6.23 4.81
C VAL A 43 -14.75 -5.90 4.12
N ASP A 44 -14.70 -4.76 3.44
CA ASP A 44 -13.49 -4.25 2.81
C ASP A 44 -12.35 -4.12 3.84
N ALA A 45 -12.57 -3.35 4.92
CA ALA A 45 -11.55 -3.14 5.94
C ALA A 45 -11.12 -4.45 6.62
N LEU A 46 -12.05 -5.38 6.90
CA LEU A 46 -11.73 -6.69 7.48
C LEU A 46 -10.87 -7.56 6.54
N ASN A 47 -11.14 -7.54 5.23
CA ASN A 47 -10.31 -8.24 4.24
C ASN A 47 -8.89 -7.68 4.20
N ARG A 48 -8.76 -6.34 4.17
CA ARG A 48 -7.46 -5.66 4.24
C ARG A 48 -6.70 -6.04 5.50
N ILE A 49 -7.34 -5.94 6.66
CA ILE A 49 -6.76 -6.33 7.96
C ILE A 49 -6.29 -7.78 7.96
N SER A 50 -7.11 -8.72 7.46
CA SER A 50 -6.78 -10.14 7.41
C SER A 50 -5.54 -10.42 6.57
N ALA A 51 -5.44 -9.80 5.39
CA ALA A 51 -4.25 -9.89 4.54
C ALA A 51 -3.03 -9.29 5.24
N LEU A 52 -3.12 -8.04 5.71
CA LEU A 52 -2.03 -7.29 6.33
C LEU A 52 -1.54 -7.87 7.66
N ALA A 53 -2.40 -8.59 8.38
CA ALA A 53 -2.01 -9.31 9.60
C ALA A 53 -1.41 -10.69 9.32
N THR A 54 -1.86 -11.36 8.25
CA THR A 54 -1.42 -12.73 7.94
C THR A 54 -0.12 -12.74 7.13
N VAL A 55 -0.02 -11.92 6.09
CA VAL A 55 1.08 -11.95 5.11
C VAL A 55 2.46 -11.72 5.76
N PRO A 56 2.65 -10.78 6.71
CA PRO A 56 3.95 -10.61 7.36
C PRO A 56 4.44 -11.84 8.13
N LEU A 57 3.50 -12.69 8.57
CA LEU A 57 3.79 -13.92 9.29
C LEU A 57 4.00 -15.12 8.38
N SER A 58 3.65 -15.00 7.11
CA SER A 58 3.91 -16.04 6.11
C SER A 58 5.42 -16.19 5.88
N VAL A 59 5.85 -17.42 5.59
CA VAL A 59 7.24 -17.88 5.75
C VAL A 59 8.20 -17.38 4.66
N PHE A 60 7.90 -16.26 4.00
CA PHE A 60 8.77 -15.68 2.96
C PHE A 60 9.95 -14.88 3.53
N ASP A 61 10.15 -14.84 4.85
CA ASP A 61 11.37 -14.24 5.43
C ASP A 61 12.53 -15.22 5.44
N HIS A 62 13.33 -15.15 4.38
CA HIS A 62 14.53 -15.97 4.21
C HIS A 62 15.77 -15.43 4.95
N ARG A 63 15.68 -14.28 5.65
CA ARG A 63 16.81 -13.72 6.42
C ARG A 63 17.18 -14.64 7.58
N GLU A 64 18.47 -14.66 7.96
CA GLU A 64 19.17 -15.63 8.84
C GLU A 64 18.68 -15.73 10.31
N GLY A 65 17.37 -15.85 10.53
CA GLY A 65 16.77 -15.83 11.86
C GLY A 65 15.27 -16.18 11.95
N LYS A 66 14.68 -16.80 10.90
CA LYS A 66 13.38 -17.52 10.87
C LYS A 66 12.36 -17.12 11.95
N VAL A 67 11.23 -16.49 11.58
CA VAL A 67 9.96 -16.26 12.35
C VAL A 67 10.09 -15.63 13.76
N ASN A 68 10.98 -16.12 14.61
CA ASN A 68 11.29 -15.67 15.97
C ASN A 68 11.87 -14.25 16.06
N ARG A 69 12.42 -13.72 14.96
CA ARG A 69 12.85 -12.30 14.87
C ARG A 69 11.84 -11.40 14.19
N TYR A 70 10.74 -11.95 13.67
CA TYR A 70 9.77 -11.15 12.94
C TYR A 70 8.94 -10.29 13.90
N PRO A 71 8.78 -8.96 13.66
CA PRO A 71 8.07 -8.09 14.60
C PRO A 71 6.60 -8.48 14.75
N ARG A 72 6.10 -8.44 15.99
CA ARG A 72 4.73 -8.87 16.33
C ARG A 72 3.78 -7.72 16.67
N ARG A 73 4.23 -6.45 16.55
CA ARG A 73 3.43 -5.27 16.92
C ARG A 73 2.12 -5.19 16.13
N HIS A 74 2.14 -5.61 14.87
CA HIS A 74 0.96 -5.65 14.00
C HIS A 74 -0.19 -6.51 14.55
N LEU A 75 0.13 -7.60 15.27
CA LEU A 75 -0.88 -8.45 15.91
C LEU A 75 -1.47 -7.83 17.16
N ALA A 76 -0.69 -7.04 17.90
CA ALA A 76 -1.21 -6.33 19.08
C ALA A 76 -2.26 -5.28 18.66
N ALA A 77 -1.98 -4.54 17.58
CA ALA A 77 -2.83 -3.48 17.05
C ALA A 77 -4.24 -3.94 16.61
N LEU A 78 -4.42 -5.23 16.31
CA LEU A 78 -5.74 -5.80 15.99
C LEU A 78 -6.70 -5.70 17.18
N THR A 79 -6.19 -5.92 18.39
CA THR A 79 -6.99 -6.02 19.62
C THR A 79 -6.81 -4.84 20.55
N ASP A 80 -5.69 -4.13 20.45
CA ASP A 80 -5.36 -2.98 21.28
C ASP A 80 -5.34 -1.70 20.43
N ARG A 81 -6.32 -0.82 20.69
CA ARG A 81 -6.46 0.45 19.97
C ARG A 81 -5.32 1.42 20.28
N GLU A 82 -4.76 1.38 21.49
CA GLU A 82 -3.64 2.25 21.87
C GLU A 82 -2.36 1.84 21.12
N ALA A 83 -2.15 0.54 20.93
CA ALA A 83 -1.03 -0.01 20.17
C ALA A 83 -1.09 0.30 18.65
N ARG A 84 -2.20 0.82 18.13
CA ARG A 84 -2.31 1.18 16.69
C ARG A 84 -1.41 2.34 16.30
N ALA A 85 -1.12 3.25 17.23
CA ALA A 85 -0.17 4.34 16.98
C ALA A 85 1.26 3.81 16.75
N ASP A 86 1.62 2.71 17.42
CA ASP A 86 2.95 2.10 17.30
C ASP A 86 3.17 1.44 15.93
N LEU A 87 2.12 1.21 15.13
CA LEU A 87 2.26 0.77 13.74
C LEU A 87 3.00 1.79 12.88
N LEU A 88 2.89 3.08 13.23
CA LEU A 88 3.53 4.19 12.54
C LEU A 88 4.93 4.49 13.09
N VAL A 89 5.45 3.64 13.98
CA VAL A 89 6.73 3.83 14.66
C VAL A 89 7.61 2.60 14.49
N GLY A 90 8.74 2.75 13.81
CA GLY A 90 9.76 1.72 13.68
C GLY A 90 10.54 1.80 12.37
N GLU A 91 11.54 0.93 12.29
CA GLU A 91 12.61 0.95 11.28
C GLU A 91 13.03 -0.48 10.91
N HIS A 92 12.07 -1.42 10.80
CA HIS A 92 12.42 -2.83 10.58
C HIS A 92 12.94 -3.10 9.16
N SER A 93 12.03 -3.18 8.19
CA SER A 93 12.29 -3.35 6.76
C SER A 93 11.24 -2.55 6.01
N LEU A 94 11.57 -1.97 4.85
CA LEU A 94 10.68 -1.13 4.05
C LEU A 94 9.35 -1.83 3.79
N TRP A 95 9.40 -3.11 3.40
CA TRP A 95 8.22 -3.92 3.19
C TRP A 95 7.35 -4.07 4.47
N TYR A 96 7.97 -4.35 5.62
CA TYR A 96 7.20 -4.50 6.87
C TYR A 96 6.59 -3.19 7.35
N GLU A 97 7.32 -2.09 7.18
CA GLU A 97 6.83 -0.76 7.54
C GLU A 97 5.70 -0.29 6.61
N TYR A 98 5.75 -0.63 5.31
CA TYR A 98 4.62 -0.50 4.39
C TYR A 98 3.39 -1.26 4.89
N VAL A 99 3.55 -2.55 5.25
CA VAL A 99 2.45 -3.36 5.80
C VAL A 99 1.86 -2.72 7.06
N CYS A 100 2.70 -2.21 7.97
CA CYS A 100 2.19 -1.58 9.19
C CYS A 100 1.41 -0.29 8.91
N LEU A 101 1.86 0.50 7.94
CA LEU A 101 1.15 1.71 7.50
C LEU A 101 -0.22 1.38 6.93
N GLU A 102 -0.29 0.41 6.02
CA GLU A 102 -1.54 -0.04 5.43
C GLU A 102 -2.47 -0.68 6.47
N LEU A 103 -1.91 -1.44 7.43
CA LEU A 103 -2.71 -2.03 8.52
C LEU A 103 -3.32 -0.94 9.41
N HIS A 104 -2.56 0.12 9.69
CA HIS A 104 -3.05 1.27 10.44
C HIS A 104 -4.24 1.93 9.74
N ARG A 105 -4.19 2.06 8.41
CA ARG A 105 -5.29 2.61 7.61
C ARG A 105 -6.50 1.71 7.62
N ALA A 106 -6.34 0.42 7.33
CA ALA A 106 -7.45 -0.53 7.34
C ALA A 106 -8.15 -0.59 8.71
N LEU A 107 -7.39 -0.50 9.82
CA LEU A 107 -7.96 -0.41 11.16
C LEU A 107 -8.68 0.92 11.42
N SER A 108 -8.18 2.02 10.87
CA SER A 108 -8.82 3.35 10.97
C SER A 108 -10.11 3.42 10.14
N ASP A 109 -10.11 2.82 8.96
CA ASP A 109 -11.29 2.70 8.10
C ASP A 109 -12.35 1.81 8.74
N LEU A 110 -11.94 0.72 9.39
CA LEU A 110 -12.85 -0.10 10.19
C LEU A 110 -13.46 0.70 11.36
N ASP A 111 -12.66 1.51 12.06
CA ASP A 111 -13.17 2.39 13.13
C ASP A 111 -14.19 3.39 12.58
N ALA A 112 -13.93 3.99 11.41
CA ALA A 112 -14.83 4.93 10.76
C ALA A 112 -16.13 4.25 10.29
N ALA A 113 -16.02 3.11 9.60
CA ALA A 113 -17.14 2.31 9.11
C ALA A 113 -18.04 1.81 10.25
N THR A 114 -17.46 1.52 11.41
CA THR A 114 -18.18 1.01 12.56
C THR A 114 -18.74 2.10 13.49
N ALA A 115 -18.38 3.38 13.29
CA ALA A 115 -18.84 4.48 14.14
C ALA A 115 -20.38 4.62 14.21
N ALA A 116 -21.09 4.24 13.15
CA ALA A 116 -22.54 4.34 13.05
C ALA A 116 -23.29 3.01 13.34
N VAL A 117 -22.59 1.92 13.63
CA VAL A 117 -23.22 0.60 13.81
C VAL A 117 -23.72 0.36 15.24
N PRO A 118 -24.77 -0.45 15.45
CA PRO A 118 -25.25 -0.76 16.79
C PRO A 118 -24.22 -1.51 17.65
N PRO A 119 -24.25 -1.36 19.00
CA PRO A 119 -23.30 -2.01 19.89
C PRO A 119 -23.11 -3.53 19.71
N PRO A 120 -24.17 -4.33 19.43
CA PRO A 120 -23.98 -5.76 19.16
C PRO A 120 -23.10 -6.05 17.93
N VAL A 121 -23.14 -5.19 16.91
CA VAL A 121 -22.31 -5.32 15.71
C VAL A 121 -20.85 -5.00 16.06
N LEU A 122 -20.62 -3.94 16.85
CA LEU A 122 -19.29 -3.58 17.35
C LEU A 122 -18.66 -4.72 18.15
N THR A 123 -19.42 -5.33 19.07
CA THR A 123 -18.94 -6.47 19.86
C THR A 123 -18.58 -7.66 18.96
N ALA A 124 -19.40 -7.98 17.96
CA ALA A 124 -19.12 -9.07 17.04
C ALA A 124 -17.82 -8.83 16.23
N ILE A 125 -17.61 -7.62 15.73
CA ILE A 125 -16.39 -7.24 15.00
C ILE A 125 -15.16 -7.30 15.93
N THR A 126 -15.30 -6.85 17.17
CA THR A 126 -14.20 -6.92 18.16
C THR A 126 -13.80 -8.37 18.43
N VAL A 127 -14.78 -9.25 18.65
CA VAL A 127 -14.55 -10.69 18.87
C VAL A 127 -13.91 -11.35 17.64
N GLU A 128 -14.27 -10.90 16.44
CA GLU A 128 -13.65 -11.37 15.20
C GLU A 128 -12.16 -11.01 15.14
N LEU A 129 -11.80 -9.74 15.41
CA LEU A 129 -10.40 -9.30 15.46
C LEU A 129 -9.60 -10.01 16.56
N GLU A 130 -10.21 -10.25 17.73
CA GLU A 130 -9.61 -11.05 18.81
C GLU A 130 -9.34 -12.49 18.38
N THR A 131 -10.27 -13.07 17.61
CA THR A 131 -10.13 -14.44 17.09
C THR A 131 -9.00 -14.51 16.08
N GLU A 132 -8.97 -13.62 15.08
CA GLU A 132 -7.90 -13.58 14.08
C GLU A 132 -6.53 -13.38 14.76
N ALA A 133 -6.41 -12.41 15.67
CA ALA A 133 -5.16 -12.16 16.38
C ALA A 133 -4.70 -13.36 17.22
N ARG A 134 -5.63 -14.06 17.88
CA ARG A 134 -5.34 -15.26 18.68
C ARG A 134 -4.89 -16.41 17.80
N GLU A 135 -5.58 -16.67 16.69
CA GLU A 135 -5.22 -17.74 15.76
C GLU A 135 -3.86 -17.52 15.12
N LEU A 136 -3.56 -16.29 14.68
CA LEU A 136 -2.24 -15.93 14.15
C LEU A 136 -1.12 -16.09 15.19
N ARG A 137 -1.36 -15.68 16.44
CA ARG A 137 -0.38 -15.88 17.53
C ARG A 137 -0.16 -17.36 17.85
N ASN A 138 -1.21 -18.18 17.83
CA ASN A 138 -1.11 -19.61 18.07
C ASN A 138 -0.33 -20.30 16.94
N ALA A 139 -0.65 -20.00 15.68
CA ALA A 139 0.08 -20.51 14.52
C ALA A 139 1.58 -20.16 14.63
N LEU A 140 1.91 -18.90 14.97
CA LEU A 140 3.30 -18.50 15.20
C LEU A 140 4.00 -19.25 16.34
N ALA A 141 3.29 -19.51 17.43
CA ALA A 141 3.85 -20.25 18.57
C ALA A 141 4.23 -21.68 18.15
N GLU A 142 3.35 -22.37 17.43
CA GLU A 142 3.61 -23.71 16.89
C GLU A 142 4.86 -23.75 16.00
N TYR A 143 5.05 -22.74 15.14
CA TYR A 143 6.27 -22.63 14.31
C TYR A 143 7.54 -22.34 15.13
N SER A 144 7.42 -21.58 16.24
CA SER A 144 8.58 -21.19 17.06
C SER A 144 9.18 -22.34 17.89
N GLU A 145 8.43 -23.42 18.12
CA GLU A 145 8.84 -24.59 18.91
C GLU A 145 9.77 -25.57 18.14
N GLY A 146 10.30 -25.17 16.98
CA GLY A 146 11.33 -25.92 16.24
C GLY A 146 10.78 -27.05 15.37
N ILE A 147 9.48 -27.06 15.11
CA ILE A 147 8.89 -27.90 14.06
C ILE A 147 9.42 -27.36 12.73
N ALA A 148 10.03 -28.24 11.93
CA ALA A 148 10.48 -27.88 10.59
C ALA A 148 9.28 -27.31 9.82
N VAL A 149 9.48 -26.19 9.11
CA VAL A 149 8.44 -25.59 8.27
C VAL A 149 7.87 -26.70 7.39
N PRO A 150 6.58 -27.07 7.56
CA PRO A 150 5.99 -28.12 6.74
C PRO A 150 6.02 -27.67 5.28
N GLU A 151 6.46 -28.54 4.37
CA GLU A 151 6.33 -28.33 2.91
C GLU A 151 4.87 -28.54 2.42
N THR A 152 3.91 -28.65 3.34
CA THR A 152 2.54 -29.09 3.08
C THR A 152 1.54 -27.94 2.98
N ASP A 153 0.42 -28.20 2.29
CA ASP A 153 -0.74 -27.32 2.02
C ASP A 153 -1.39 -26.62 3.25
N GLU A 154 -0.99 -26.95 4.48
CA GLU A 154 -1.46 -26.29 5.72
C GLU A 154 -0.78 -24.93 5.98
N ARG A 155 0.18 -24.53 5.13
CA ARG A 155 0.82 -23.22 5.17
C ARG A 155 -0.21 -22.14 4.78
N ARG A 156 -0.33 -21.08 5.60
CA ARG A 156 -1.09 -19.88 5.23
C ARG A 156 -0.31 -19.13 4.15
N ASP A 157 -0.43 -19.59 2.91
CA ASP A 157 0.18 -18.94 1.75
C ASP A 157 -0.73 -17.86 1.18
N TRP A 158 -0.12 -16.73 0.84
CA TRP A 158 -0.70 -15.67 0.05
C TRP A 158 0.18 -15.50 -1.19
N GLU A 159 0.22 -16.52 -2.04
CA GLU A 159 0.74 -16.40 -3.39
C GLU A 159 -0.44 -16.33 -4.34
N PHE A 160 -0.96 -15.12 -4.57
CA PHE A 160 -1.76 -14.88 -5.75
C PHE A 160 -1.49 -13.45 -6.21
N GLY A 161 -1.04 -13.31 -7.47
CA GLY A 161 -0.96 -12.02 -8.15
C GLY A 161 -2.31 -11.32 -8.31
N HIS A 162 -3.42 -11.99 -7.95
CA HIS A 162 -4.76 -11.42 -7.89
C HIS A 162 -5.54 -12.02 -6.69
N PRO A 163 -5.81 -11.27 -5.62
CA PRO A 163 -6.65 -11.77 -4.54
C PRO A 163 -8.03 -12.25 -5.04
N PHE A 164 -8.59 -13.28 -4.40
CA PHE A 164 -10.01 -13.67 -4.60
C PHE A 164 -11.00 -12.54 -4.25
N VAL A 165 -10.55 -11.52 -3.52
CA VAL A 165 -11.28 -10.28 -3.26
C VAL A 165 -10.40 -9.13 -3.74
N ALA A 166 -10.58 -8.72 -4.99
CA ALA A 166 -10.14 -7.39 -5.41
C ALA A 166 -10.91 -6.39 -4.54
N TYR A 167 -10.20 -5.64 -3.72
CA TYR A 167 -10.68 -4.37 -3.22
C TYR A 167 -10.05 -3.27 -4.06
N ASP A 168 -10.72 -2.12 -4.18
CA ASP A 168 -10.19 -0.98 -4.94
C ASP A 168 -8.83 -0.58 -4.36
N GLY A 169 -7.79 -0.69 -5.18
CA GLY A 169 -6.39 -0.43 -4.78
C GLY A 169 -5.55 -1.68 -4.47
N GLY A 170 -5.88 -2.83 -5.08
CA GLY A 170 -5.12 -4.10 -5.08
C GLY A 170 -3.76 -4.11 -4.39
N MET A 171 -3.55 -5.05 -3.46
CA MET A 171 -2.29 -5.18 -2.71
C MET A 171 -1.16 -5.81 -3.50
N GLU A 172 -0.82 -5.23 -4.65
CA GLU A 172 0.32 -5.64 -5.47
C GLU A 172 1.61 -5.59 -4.63
N MET A 173 1.73 -4.57 -3.76
CA MET A 173 2.85 -4.40 -2.82
C MET A 173 2.99 -5.47 -1.73
N LEU A 174 1.99 -6.35 -1.54
CA LEU A 174 2.09 -7.50 -0.61
C LEU A 174 2.66 -8.76 -1.26
N GLY A 175 2.98 -8.73 -2.56
CA GLY A 175 3.53 -9.85 -3.29
C GLY A 175 4.94 -10.25 -2.86
N THR A 176 5.30 -11.51 -3.11
CA THR A 176 6.67 -12.04 -2.89
C THR A 176 7.71 -11.29 -3.70
N GLU A 177 7.40 -10.95 -4.96
CA GLU A 177 8.29 -10.19 -5.85
C GLU A 177 8.62 -8.81 -5.28
N THR A 178 7.61 -8.02 -4.92
CA THR A 178 7.78 -6.71 -4.28
C THR A 178 8.56 -6.81 -2.97
N ARG A 179 8.32 -7.86 -2.18
CA ARG A 179 9.09 -8.10 -0.96
C ARG A 179 10.58 -8.30 -1.26
N GLU A 180 10.91 -9.18 -2.19
CA GLU A 180 12.30 -9.46 -2.58
C GLU A 180 12.98 -8.24 -3.19
N GLU A 181 12.24 -7.43 -3.94
CA GLU A 181 12.66 -6.14 -4.47
C GLU A 181 13.06 -5.16 -3.37
N LEU A 182 12.17 -4.96 -2.39
CA LEU A 182 12.44 -4.08 -1.26
C LEU A 182 13.60 -4.60 -0.39
N ASP A 183 13.67 -5.90 -0.16
CA ASP A 183 14.80 -6.51 0.56
C ASP A 183 16.13 -6.28 -0.20
N ARG A 184 16.13 -6.29 -1.54
CA ARG A 184 17.31 -5.94 -2.36
C ARG A 184 17.70 -4.47 -2.22
N VAL A 185 16.74 -3.55 -2.19
CA VAL A 185 17.00 -2.12 -1.99
C VAL A 185 17.58 -1.85 -0.61
N GLU A 186 17.18 -2.61 0.40
CA GLU A 186 17.70 -2.49 1.76
C GLU A 186 19.03 -3.19 2.00
N ASP A 187 19.52 -3.99 1.05
CA ASP A 187 20.77 -4.71 1.23
C ASP A 187 21.95 -3.73 1.37
N GLY A 188 22.75 -3.92 2.43
CA GLY A 188 23.91 -3.08 2.72
C GLY A 188 23.64 -1.68 3.30
N ILE A 189 22.38 -1.26 3.50
CA ILE A 189 22.08 0.06 4.11
C ILE A 189 22.19 0.02 5.64
N SER A 190 22.57 1.14 6.25
CA SER A 190 22.61 1.32 7.71
C SER A 190 21.21 1.51 8.32
N SER A 191 21.11 1.37 9.64
CA SER A 191 19.86 1.65 10.38
C SER A 191 19.34 3.06 10.14
N ASP A 192 20.22 4.07 10.15
CA ASP A 192 19.84 5.47 9.95
C ASP A 192 19.40 5.76 8.51
N GLU A 193 19.94 5.03 7.53
CA GLU A 193 19.49 5.09 6.14
C GLU A 193 18.10 4.46 5.99
N ARG A 194 17.90 3.31 6.64
CA ARG A 194 16.59 2.66 6.66
C ARG A 194 15.52 3.51 7.34
N ALA A 195 15.85 4.13 8.47
CA ALA A 195 14.94 5.03 9.19
C ALA A 195 14.43 6.17 8.30
N ARG A 196 15.34 6.77 7.52
CA ARG A 196 15.01 7.83 6.56
C ARG A 196 14.15 7.30 5.42
N ALA A 197 14.56 6.19 4.79
CA ALA A 197 13.80 5.56 3.71
C ALA A 197 12.37 5.16 4.15
N VAL A 198 12.19 4.69 5.39
CA VAL A 198 10.88 4.40 5.97
C VAL A 198 10.05 5.67 6.17
N ALA A 199 10.68 6.77 6.63
CA ALA A 199 9.99 8.06 6.75
C ALA A 199 9.57 8.59 5.38
N ASP A 200 10.42 8.46 4.37
CA ASP A 200 10.14 8.88 3.00
C ASP A 200 9.01 8.04 2.38
N LEU A 201 9.07 6.72 2.53
CA LEU A 201 8.02 5.79 2.11
C LEU A 201 6.66 6.15 2.73
N ARG A 202 6.63 6.55 4.01
CA ARG A 202 5.40 6.97 4.67
C ARG A 202 4.81 8.23 4.05
N VAL A 203 5.62 9.18 3.60
CA VAL A 203 5.15 10.36 2.88
C VAL A 203 4.50 9.94 1.57
N LEU A 204 5.20 9.14 0.76
CA LEU A 204 4.75 8.67 -0.55
C LEU A 204 3.41 7.91 -0.44
N VAL A 205 3.38 6.88 0.39
CA VAL A 205 2.21 6.01 0.55
C VAL A 205 1.03 6.79 1.17
N THR A 206 1.28 7.81 2.00
CA THR A 206 0.23 8.72 2.54
C THR A 206 -0.32 9.64 1.49
N ALA A 207 0.52 10.19 0.63
CA ALA A 207 0.07 10.98 -0.48
C ALA A 207 -0.85 10.17 -1.42
N TYR A 208 -0.41 8.95 -1.77
CA TYR A 208 -1.14 8.04 -2.66
C TYR A 208 -2.52 7.69 -2.11
N ALA A 209 -2.63 7.23 -0.87
CA ALA A 209 -3.93 6.82 -0.32
C ALA A 209 -4.90 7.98 -0.06
N GLN A 210 -4.41 9.22 0.01
CA GLN A 210 -5.25 10.40 0.15
C GLN A 210 -5.65 11.01 -1.19
N CYS A 211 -4.98 10.64 -2.29
CA CYS A 211 -5.29 11.20 -3.60
C CYS A 211 -6.59 10.61 -4.15
N SER A 212 -7.27 11.41 -4.97
CA SER A 212 -8.49 11.01 -5.67
C SER A 212 -8.25 10.52 -7.10
N SER A 213 -6.97 10.43 -7.50
CA SER A 213 -6.55 10.05 -8.85
C SER A 213 -6.74 8.57 -9.12
N GLU A 214 -7.69 8.22 -9.98
CA GLU A 214 -7.90 6.83 -10.42
C GLU A 214 -6.76 6.35 -11.33
N GLN A 215 -6.03 7.27 -11.98
CA GLN A 215 -4.91 6.97 -12.88
C GLN A 215 -3.54 6.98 -12.17
N ALA A 216 -3.52 7.09 -10.84
CA ALA A 216 -2.28 7.02 -10.09
C ALA A 216 -1.97 5.57 -9.70
N ALA A 217 -0.73 5.15 -9.87
CA ALA A 217 -0.19 3.88 -9.41
C ALA A 217 0.96 4.12 -8.43
N LEU A 218 1.09 3.24 -7.44
CA LEU A 218 2.24 3.19 -6.55
C LEU A 218 3.15 2.04 -6.98
N ASP A 219 4.33 2.37 -7.50
CA ASP A 219 5.29 1.38 -7.98
C ASP A 219 6.21 0.90 -6.85
N SER A 220 6.51 -0.41 -6.85
CA SER A 220 7.48 -1.01 -5.93
C SER A 220 8.92 -0.66 -6.28
N LEU A 221 9.20 -0.54 -7.58
CA LEU A 221 10.52 -0.19 -8.13
C LEU A 221 10.38 0.55 -9.48
N PRO A 222 10.84 1.82 -9.56
CA PRO A 222 11.32 2.65 -8.45
C PRO A 222 10.19 2.93 -7.45
N LEU A 223 10.53 3.11 -6.16
CA LEU A 223 9.54 3.51 -5.16
C LEU A 223 9.01 4.90 -5.49
N SER A 224 7.87 4.93 -6.18
CA SER A 224 7.36 6.13 -6.81
C SER A 224 5.85 6.09 -6.96
N ILE A 225 5.24 7.27 -7.13
CA ILE A 225 3.88 7.38 -7.62
C ILE A 225 3.98 7.79 -9.09
N PHE A 226 3.38 6.98 -9.95
CA PHE A 226 3.22 7.29 -11.37
C PHE A 226 1.77 7.72 -11.62
N SER A 227 1.55 8.75 -12.43
CA SER A 227 0.23 9.23 -12.79
C SER A 227 0.21 9.67 -14.25
N GLU A 228 -0.67 9.04 -15.02
CA GLU A 228 -0.93 9.36 -16.42
C GLU A 228 -2.43 9.60 -16.60
N PRO A 229 -2.90 10.84 -16.36
CA PRO A 229 -4.33 11.13 -16.48
C PRO A 229 -4.78 11.05 -17.94
N TYR A 230 -6.06 10.71 -18.15
CA TYR A 230 -6.66 10.76 -19.48
C TYR A 230 -6.66 12.20 -20.04
N ASP A 231 -6.53 12.35 -21.36
CA ASP A 231 -6.41 13.66 -22.03
C ASP A 231 -5.19 14.50 -21.57
N SER A 232 -4.08 13.87 -21.17
CA SER A 232 -2.84 14.54 -20.77
C SER A 232 -1.97 15.02 -21.95
N ASP A 233 -2.41 14.87 -23.20
CA ASP A 233 -1.60 15.10 -24.40
C ASP A 233 -0.28 14.30 -24.41
N GLY A 234 -0.29 13.09 -23.84
CA GLY A 234 0.88 12.20 -23.77
C GLY A 234 1.84 12.51 -22.61
N TYR A 235 1.51 13.47 -21.74
CA TYR A 235 2.32 13.78 -20.57
C TYR A 235 1.99 12.87 -19.38
N TYR A 236 3.00 12.60 -18.56
CA TYR A 236 2.87 11.88 -17.30
C TYR A 236 3.57 12.64 -16.16
N LEU A 237 3.17 12.31 -14.94
CA LEU A 237 3.82 12.75 -13.71
C LEU A 237 4.40 11.53 -12.98
N SER A 238 5.63 11.66 -12.50
CA SER A 238 6.21 10.68 -11.57
C SER A 238 6.84 11.37 -10.35
N VAL A 239 6.60 10.81 -9.18
CA VAL A 239 7.11 11.29 -7.89
C VAL A 239 7.98 10.20 -7.28
N HIS A 240 9.29 10.41 -7.24
CA HIS A 240 10.27 9.45 -6.76
C HIS A 240 10.75 9.83 -5.36
N MET A 241 10.72 8.87 -4.45
CA MET A 241 11.43 9.03 -3.18
C MET A 241 12.94 8.75 -3.35
N PRO A 242 13.80 9.30 -2.48
CA PRO A 242 15.23 9.03 -2.52
C PRO A 242 15.56 7.54 -2.49
N GLU A 243 16.43 7.08 -3.39
CA GLU A 243 16.91 5.70 -3.36
C GLU A 243 17.81 5.46 -2.12
N PRO A 244 17.50 4.47 -1.27
CA PRO A 244 18.24 4.24 -0.02
C PRO A 244 19.74 3.95 -0.21
N GLN A 245 20.14 3.40 -1.36
CA GLN A 245 21.52 3.04 -1.67
C GLN A 245 22.35 4.20 -2.25
N LYS A 246 21.72 5.23 -2.81
CA LYS A 246 22.40 6.33 -3.50
C LYS A 246 22.65 7.51 -2.54
N ARG A 247 23.74 7.43 -1.77
CA ARG A 247 24.14 8.47 -0.80
C ARG A 247 24.33 9.88 -1.39
N GLU A 248 24.75 9.99 -2.65
CA GLU A 248 25.07 11.27 -3.29
C GLU A 248 23.87 11.92 -3.99
N ALA A 249 22.77 11.18 -4.17
CA ALA A 249 21.54 11.61 -4.85
C ALA A 249 20.29 11.37 -3.98
N ALA A 250 20.42 11.55 -2.66
CA ALA A 250 19.31 11.38 -1.72
C ALA A 250 18.33 12.57 -1.78
N THR A 251 17.82 12.86 -2.97
CA THR A 251 16.86 13.92 -3.25
C THR A 251 15.54 13.31 -3.67
N TRP A 252 14.46 13.88 -3.16
CA TRP A 252 13.14 13.62 -3.72
C TRP A 252 13.06 14.21 -5.11
N GLU A 253 12.31 13.56 -5.99
CA GLU A 253 12.21 13.98 -7.38
C GLU A 253 10.75 14.03 -7.82
N ILE A 254 10.37 15.13 -8.45
CA ILE A 254 9.09 15.25 -9.16
C ILE A 254 9.44 15.48 -10.61
N GLU A 255 9.10 14.52 -11.46
CA GLU A 255 9.36 14.54 -12.88
C GLU A 255 8.05 14.67 -13.65
N ILE A 256 8.04 15.57 -14.62
CA ILE A 256 7.03 15.61 -15.67
C ILE A 256 7.74 15.18 -16.94
N GLY A 257 7.19 14.15 -17.57
CA GLY A 257 7.69 13.64 -18.83
C GLY A 257 6.59 13.50 -19.86
N HIS A 258 7.00 13.07 -21.03
CA HIS A 258 6.16 12.94 -22.20
C HIS A 258 6.44 11.62 -22.91
N TRP A 259 5.39 10.94 -23.34
CA TRP A 259 5.46 9.73 -24.14
C TRP A 259 5.74 10.10 -25.60
N GLU A 260 6.92 9.72 -26.09
CA GLU A 260 7.28 9.84 -27.50
C GLU A 260 6.95 8.54 -28.23
N PRO A 261 6.16 8.57 -29.32
CA PRO A 261 5.95 7.39 -30.14
C PRO A 261 7.28 6.87 -30.70
N ASP A 262 7.55 5.56 -30.54
CA ASP A 262 8.80 4.98 -31.02
C ASP A 262 8.90 5.01 -32.56
N ASP A 263 7.75 4.95 -33.24
CA ASP A 263 7.61 5.15 -34.68
C ASP A 263 6.58 6.27 -34.93
N PRO A 264 7.01 7.45 -35.42
CA PRO A 264 6.11 8.56 -35.69
C PRO A 264 5.15 8.30 -36.87
N GLU A 265 5.35 7.23 -37.64
CA GLU A 265 4.47 6.80 -38.73
C GLU A 265 3.47 5.70 -38.32
N ASP A 266 3.58 5.14 -37.11
CA ASP A 266 2.64 4.13 -36.60
C ASP A 266 1.33 4.79 -36.10
N GLU A 267 0.29 4.71 -36.93
CA GLU A 267 -1.05 5.24 -36.61
C GLU A 267 -1.67 4.59 -35.36
N ASP A 268 -1.24 3.37 -35.00
CA ASP A 268 -1.75 2.62 -33.85
C ASP A 268 -0.91 2.84 -32.58
N CYS A 269 0.23 3.56 -32.67
CA CYS A 269 1.15 3.87 -31.56
C CYS A 269 1.37 2.66 -30.62
N SER A 270 1.79 1.53 -31.21
CA SER A 270 1.89 0.26 -30.48
C SER A 270 3.00 0.22 -29.41
N SER A 271 3.93 1.17 -29.45
CA SER A 271 4.96 1.39 -28.41
C SER A 271 5.39 2.87 -28.33
N ALA A 272 5.75 3.31 -27.13
CA ALA A 272 6.23 4.66 -26.85
C ALA A 272 7.34 4.63 -25.79
N THR A 273 8.28 5.57 -25.89
CA THR A 273 9.37 5.76 -24.92
C THR A 273 9.14 7.08 -24.17
N GLY A 274 9.25 7.05 -22.85
CA GLY A 274 9.11 8.24 -22.02
C GLY A 274 10.39 9.09 -22.03
N SER A 275 10.25 10.39 -22.22
CA SER A 275 11.32 11.38 -22.04
C SER A 275 10.96 12.36 -20.93
N SER A 276 11.95 12.75 -20.12
CA SER A 276 11.75 13.73 -19.05
C SER A 276 11.80 15.15 -19.63
N ASP A 277 10.79 15.98 -19.38
CA ASP A 277 10.77 17.37 -19.83
C ASP A 277 11.32 18.31 -18.76
N VAL A 278 10.84 18.15 -17.52
CA VAL A 278 11.28 18.93 -16.36
C VAL A 278 11.37 18.06 -15.12
N ARG A 279 12.30 18.43 -14.24
CA ARG A 279 12.47 17.81 -12.91
C ARG A 279 12.56 18.86 -11.84
N CYS A 280 11.93 18.56 -10.70
CA CYS A 280 12.07 19.29 -9.45
C CYS A 280 12.78 18.38 -8.44
N GLU A 281 14.03 18.70 -8.11
CA GLU A 281 14.78 18.02 -7.05
C GLU A 281 14.55 18.71 -5.71
N LEU A 282 14.08 17.96 -4.72
CA LEU A 282 13.92 18.45 -3.36
C LEU A 282 14.96 17.84 -2.42
N SER A 283 15.67 18.72 -1.71
CA SER A 283 16.64 18.35 -0.68
C SER A 283 16.03 17.90 0.64
N ALA A 284 14.72 18.06 0.80
CA ALA A 284 13.95 17.64 1.96
C ALA A 284 12.66 16.95 1.51
N PRO A 285 12.11 16.03 2.32
CA PRO A 285 10.86 15.35 1.97
C PRO A 285 9.72 16.37 1.80
N PRO A 286 8.92 16.26 0.72
CA PRO A 286 7.71 17.04 0.58
C PRO A 286 6.69 16.61 1.65
N THR A 287 5.66 17.43 1.84
CA THR A 287 4.53 17.02 2.69
C THR A 287 3.60 16.07 1.94
N ALA A 288 3.03 15.08 2.62
CA ALA A 288 2.04 14.18 2.01
C ALA A 288 0.85 14.98 1.43
N ASP A 289 0.32 15.96 2.17
CA ASP A 289 -0.73 16.86 1.69
C ASP A 289 -0.33 17.67 0.44
N GLY A 290 0.96 17.99 0.28
CA GLY A 290 1.48 18.69 -0.89
C GLY A 290 1.49 17.78 -2.13
N LEU A 291 1.95 16.54 -1.97
CA LEU A 291 1.91 15.52 -3.02
C LEU A 291 0.48 15.10 -3.37
N THR A 292 -0.41 14.93 -2.39
CA THR A 292 -1.83 14.65 -2.63
C THR A 292 -2.46 15.75 -3.47
N ARG A 293 -2.23 17.02 -3.13
CA ARG A 293 -2.74 18.15 -3.92
C ARG A 293 -2.19 18.17 -5.34
N LEU A 294 -0.89 17.88 -5.51
CA LEU A 294 -0.26 17.75 -6.82
C LEU A 294 -0.97 16.71 -7.69
N LEU A 295 -1.17 15.50 -7.17
CA LEU A 295 -1.84 14.40 -7.87
C LEU A 295 -3.31 14.74 -8.17
N ASP A 296 -4.00 15.33 -7.21
CA ASP A 296 -5.39 15.77 -7.36
C ASP A 296 -5.56 16.87 -8.43
N ASP A 297 -4.62 17.80 -8.53
CA ASP A 297 -4.66 18.88 -9.52
C ASP A 297 -4.42 18.33 -10.93
N VAL A 298 -3.52 17.34 -11.07
CA VAL A 298 -3.26 16.62 -12.33
C VAL A 298 -4.49 15.84 -12.78
N GLU A 299 -5.17 15.13 -11.88
CA GLU A 299 -6.41 14.42 -12.19
C GLU A 299 -7.55 15.38 -12.59
N LYS A 300 -7.71 16.50 -11.87
CA LYS A 300 -8.78 17.48 -12.14
C LYS A 300 -8.53 18.31 -13.40
N GLN A 301 -7.26 18.53 -13.74
CA GLN A 301 -6.86 19.33 -14.89
C GLN A 301 -5.64 18.70 -15.59
N PRO A 302 -5.82 17.63 -16.39
CA PRO A 302 -4.71 16.90 -17.04
C PRO A 302 -3.77 17.79 -17.86
N THR A 303 -4.35 18.76 -18.58
CA THR A 303 -3.62 19.78 -19.37
C THR A 303 -2.65 20.67 -18.56
N ILE A 304 -2.68 20.62 -17.23
CA ILE A 304 -1.71 21.30 -16.38
C ILE A 304 -0.30 20.74 -16.57
N LEU A 305 -0.17 19.44 -16.92
CA LEU A 305 1.11 18.79 -17.17
C LEU A 305 1.86 19.44 -18.33
N THR A 306 1.19 19.72 -19.45
CA THR A 306 1.78 20.43 -20.59
C THR A 306 2.26 21.83 -20.20
N LYS A 307 1.49 22.53 -19.35
CA LYS A 307 1.90 23.85 -18.84
C LYS A 307 3.13 23.74 -17.95
N TRP A 308 3.15 22.75 -17.06
CA TRP A 308 4.26 22.53 -16.15
C TRP A 308 5.53 22.07 -16.88
N ALA A 309 5.41 21.23 -17.92
CA ALA A 309 6.51 20.81 -18.77
C ALA A 309 7.24 22.00 -19.42
N GLY A 310 6.54 23.09 -19.74
CA GLY A 310 7.14 24.32 -20.27
C GLY A 310 7.73 25.27 -19.22
N THR A 311 7.85 24.86 -17.95
CA THR A 311 8.31 25.73 -16.86
C THR A 311 9.84 25.87 -16.86
N GLU A 312 10.33 27.11 -16.84
CA GLU A 312 11.77 27.40 -16.84
C GLU A 312 12.46 26.98 -15.53
N VAL A 313 13.75 26.63 -15.62
CA VAL A 313 14.59 26.32 -14.46
C VAL A 313 14.63 27.52 -13.48
N GLY A 314 14.38 27.23 -12.20
CA GLY A 314 14.30 28.22 -11.13
C GLY A 314 12.90 28.82 -10.93
N ALA A 315 11.92 28.50 -11.79
CA ALA A 315 10.52 28.84 -11.57
C ALA A 315 9.78 27.72 -10.82
N MET A 316 8.68 28.07 -10.16
CA MET A 316 7.79 27.10 -9.50
C MET A 316 6.78 26.55 -10.51
N LEU A 317 6.46 25.26 -10.40
CA LEU A 317 5.31 24.69 -11.11
C LEU A 317 4.06 25.41 -10.61
N ASP A 318 3.29 25.96 -11.55
CA ASP A 318 2.16 26.83 -11.24
C ASP A 318 1.17 26.17 -10.27
N GLY A 319 0.81 26.86 -9.20
CA GLY A 319 -0.07 26.33 -8.15
C GLY A 319 0.62 25.48 -7.07
N THR A 320 1.93 25.25 -7.17
CA THR A 320 2.68 24.39 -6.24
C THR A 320 3.85 25.13 -5.57
N GLU A 321 4.51 24.45 -4.62
CA GLU A 321 5.76 24.90 -4.01
C GLU A 321 7.01 24.30 -4.68
N PHE A 322 6.83 23.50 -5.73
CA PHE A 322 7.90 22.74 -6.36
C PHE A 322 8.63 23.57 -7.41
N MET A 323 9.93 23.76 -7.22
CA MET A 323 10.78 24.54 -8.11
C MET A 323 11.51 23.64 -9.09
N VAL A 324 11.46 24.00 -10.37
CA VAL A 324 12.17 23.29 -11.44
C VAL A 324 13.68 23.46 -11.27
N THR A 325 14.38 22.34 -11.17
CA THR A 325 15.85 22.31 -11.07
C THR A 325 16.51 21.92 -12.38
N HIS A 326 15.82 21.13 -13.21
CA HIS A 326 16.29 20.71 -14.53
C HIS A 326 15.17 20.85 -15.57
N SER A 327 15.54 21.26 -16.77
CA SER A 327 14.70 21.24 -17.96
C SER A 327 15.49 20.65 -19.12
N TYR A 328 14.84 19.82 -19.92
CA TYR A 328 15.44 19.07 -21.02
C TYR A 328 14.93 19.52 -22.39
N HIS A 329 14.22 20.65 -22.43
CA HIS A 329 13.87 21.36 -23.67
C HIS A 329 15.12 22.06 -24.22
N ASP A 330 15.72 21.50 -25.27
CA ASP A 330 16.78 22.14 -26.07
C ASP A 330 16.21 23.22 -27.03
#